data_AF-A0A1I5XIT1-F1
#
_entry.id   AF-A0A1I5XIT1-F1
#
_cell.length_a   1.000
_cell.length_b   1.000
_cell.length_c   1.000
_cell.angle_alpha   90.00
_cell.angle_beta   90.00
_cell.angle_gamma   90.00
#
_symmetry.space_group_name_H-M   'P 1'
#
loop_
_entity.id
_entity.type
_entity.pdbx_description
1 polymer ?
#
loop_
_entity_poly.entity_id
_entity_poly.type
_entity_poly.pdbx_seq_one_letter_code
_entity_poly.pdbx_strand_id
1 'polypeptide(L)'
;MTTVDETGRAKGAAMALRALITNDDGIASDGLAVLAHAAVAAGFDTVVAAPHEESSGTSAGLTVLAEEGTPVISKVDRPGLPDVDCYSVAAHPAFITLAATEGAFGPPPDVVLSGVNRGANVGRAVVHSGTVGAALTAVVNERRGLAVSLQVEQGGPPRWEAAAAVLRVALPMLERVPAGVVLNVNVPNLPPERLGPLTRAGLSSRGVVQTQLEHRDHTSDVVTAVVGGEDGARPGTDVYLLERGVPTMTALRPVSEADDDPLPEEIPLSARG
;
A
#
# COMPACT_ATOMS: atom_id res chain seq x y z
N MET A 1 -12.49 15.50 36.06
CA MET A 1 -12.55 16.95 35.84
C MET A 1 -12.42 17.16 34.34
N THR A 2 -13.52 17.46 33.65
CA THR A 2 -13.59 17.39 32.19
C THR A 2 -13.29 18.76 31.60
N THR A 3 -12.25 18.88 30.78
CA THR A 3 -11.92 20.11 30.08
C THR A 3 -12.81 20.28 28.84
N VAL A 4 -13.66 21.30 28.88
CA VAL A 4 -14.43 21.79 27.73
C VAL A 4 -13.60 22.79 26.93
N ASP A 5 -13.86 22.88 25.62
CA ASP A 5 -13.30 23.96 24.79
C ASP A 5 -14.18 25.23 24.82
N GLU A 6 -13.71 26.29 24.19
CA GLU A 6 -14.33 27.63 24.18
C GLU A 6 -15.71 27.68 23.48
N THR A 7 -16.16 26.59 22.85
CA THR A 7 -17.49 26.47 22.22
C THR A 7 -18.50 25.71 23.07
N GLY A 8 -18.11 25.22 24.25
CA GLY A 8 -19.01 24.53 25.19
C GLY A 8 -19.45 23.13 24.74
N ARG A 9 -18.88 22.58 23.65
CA ARG A 9 -19.06 21.17 23.31
C ARG A 9 -18.26 20.31 24.28
N ALA A 10 -18.87 19.23 24.77
CA ALA A 10 -18.12 18.16 25.39
C ALA A 10 -17.14 17.60 24.36
N LYS A 11 -15.86 17.50 24.72
CA LYS A 11 -14.83 16.84 23.91
C LYS A 11 -15.16 15.34 23.87
N GLY A 12 -16.03 14.96 22.94
CA GLY A 12 -16.38 13.56 22.69
C GLY A 12 -15.10 12.77 22.45
N ALA A 13 -15.08 11.52 22.93
CA ALA A 13 -14.01 10.61 22.55
C ALA A 13 -13.95 10.58 21.02
N ALA A 14 -12.80 10.93 20.44
CA ALA A 14 -12.63 10.83 19.01
C ALA A 14 -12.86 9.36 18.63
N MET A 15 -13.84 9.11 17.78
CA MET A 15 -14.10 7.76 17.30
C MET A 15 -12.84 7.28 16.57
N ALA A 16 -12.39 6.08 16.92
CA ALA A 16 -11.26 5.44 16.23
C ALA A 16 -11.58 5.34 14.73
N LEU A 17 -10.63 5.76 13.88
CA LEU A 17 -10.75 5.56 12.44
C LEU A 17 -10.78 4.05 12.15
N ARG A 18 -11.66 3.63 11.23
CA ARG A 18 -11.74 2.23 10.81
C ARG A 18 -10.72 1.95 9.71
N ALA A 19 -9.85 0.97 9.93
CA ALA A 19 -8.79 0.58 9.02
C ALA A 19 -9.04 -0.81 8.43
N LEU A 20 -9.01 -0.89 7.10
CA LEU A 20 -8.80 -2.16 6.40
C LEU A 20 -7.30 -2.42 6.29
N ILE A 21 -6.87 -3.63 6.65
CA ILE A 21 -5.51 -4.13 6.40
C ILE A 21 -5.58 -5.15 5.25
N THR A 22 -4.73 -4.97 4.24
CA THR A 22 -4.62 -5.88 3.08
C THR A 22 -3.17 -5.97 2.59
N ASN A 23 -2.89 -6.83 1.61
CA ASN A 23 -1.57 -6.99 0.96
C ASN A 23 -1.71 -7.78 -0.35
N ASP A 24 -0.64 -7.86 -1.14
CA ASP A 24 -0.48 -8.78 -2.27
C ASP A 24 0.16 -10.14 -1.89
N ASP A 25 0.94 -10.23 -0.80
CA ASP A 25 1.53 -11.51 -0.32
C ASP A 25 0.48 -12.51 0.24
N GLY A 26 -0.79 -12.10 0.37
CA GLY A 26 -1.89 -12.92 0.88
C GLY A 26 -2.03 -12.98 2.40
N ILE A 27 -3.17 -13.52 2.81
CA ILE A 27 -3.68 -13.67 4.19
C ILE A 27 -2.75 -14.48 5.10
N ALA A 28 -1.78 -15.19 4.54
CA ALA A 28 -0.76 -15.94 5.25
C ALA A 28 0.41 -15.07 5.75
N SER A 29 0.72 -13.94 5.10
CA SER A 29 2.00 -13.20 5.24
C SER A 29 2.26 -12.58 6.61
N ASP A 30 3.46 -12.80 7.15
CA ASP A 30 3.93 -12.14 8.38
C ASP A 30 3.87 -10.61 8.28
N GLY A 31 4.16 -10.04 7.10
CA GLY A 31 4.11 -8.59 6.86
C GLY A 31 2.72 -8.00 7.07
N LEU A 32 1.67 -8.76 6.76
CA LEU A 32 0.27 -8.39 7.03
C LEU A 32 -0.02 -8.35 8.54
N ALA A 33 0.49 -9.31 9.29
CA ALA A 33 0.33 -9.35 10.75
C ALA A 33 1.04 -8.17 11.43
N VAL A 34 2.25 -7.83 10.96
CA VAL A 34 3.02 -6.67 11.42
C VAL A 34 2.26 -5.36 11.18
N LEU A 35 1.63 -5.20 10.01
CA LEU A 35 0.84 -4.01 9.70
C LEU A 35 -0.44 -3.92 10.56
N ALA A 36 -1.15 -5.04 10.72
CA ALA A 36 -2.34 -5.11 11.56
C ALA A 36 -2.02 -4.82 13.04
N HIS A 37 -0.93 -5.36 13.59
CA HIS A 37 -0.45 -5.03 14.94
C HIS A 37 -0.13 -3.54 15.10
N ALA A 38 0.54 -2.94 14.11
CA ALA A 38 0.85 -1.51 14.15
C ALA A 38 -0.43 -0.64 14.09
N ALA A 39 -1.44 -1.05 13.32
CA ALA A 39 -2.73 -0.37 13.24
C ALA A 39 -3.50 -0.45 14.58
N VAL A 40 -3.64 -1.65 15.16
CA VAL A 40 -4.28 -1.83 16.47
C VAL A 40 -3.53 -1.03 17.56
N ALA A 41 -2.19 -1.07 17.56
CA ALA A 41 -1.38 -0.31 18.52
C ALA A 41 -1.45 1.22 18.32
N ALA A 42 -1.76 1.69 17.11
CA ALA A 42 -2.04 3.09 16.82
C ALA A 42 -3.50 3.50 17.12
N GLY A 43 -4.36 2.56 17.53
CA GLY A 43 -5.74 2.83 17.94
C GLY A 43 -6.77 2.79 16.83
N PHE A 44 -6.49 2.17 15.68
CA PHE A 44 -7.47 1.98 14.61
C PHE A 44 -8.47 0.84 14.95
N ASP A 45 -9.75 1.04 14.64
CA ASP A 45 -10.73 -0.05 14.56
C ASP A 45 -10.39 -0.91 13.35
N THR A 46 -9.83 -2.09 13.57
CA THR A 46 -9.07 -2.83 12.54
C THR A 46 -9.82 -4.05 12.02
N VAL A 47 -9.88 -4.21 10.70
CA VAL A 47 -10.33 -5.43 10.02
C VAL A 47 -9.29 -5.85 8.98
N VAL A 48 -9.03 -7.14 8.83
CA VAL A 48 -8.07 -7.68 7.86
C VAL A 48 -8.84 -8.40 6.75
N ALA A 49 -8.61 -8.03 5.50
CA ALA A 49 -9.04 -8.85 4.36
C ALA A 49 -7.93 -8.90 3.31
N ALA A 50 -7.52 -10.10 2.92
CA ALA A 50 -6.37 -10.30 2.05
C ALA A 50 -6.58 -11.50 1.10
N PRO A 51 -5.81 -11.58 -0.01
CA PRO A 51 -5.86 -12.69 -0.95
C PRO A 51 -5.63 -14.05 -0.25
N HIS A 52 -6.26 -15.12 -0.75
CA HIS A 52 -6.01 -16.48 -0.23
C HIS A 52 -4.55 -16.93 -0.44
N GLU A 53 -3.99 -16.61 -1.61
CA GLU A 53 -2.64 -16.93 -2.05
C GLU A 53 -1.89 -15.67 -2.51
N GLU A 54 -0.59 -15.76 -2.75
CA GLU A 54 0.21 -14.64 -3.27
C GLU A 54 -0.34 -14.14 -4.62
N SER A 55 -0.35 -12.82 -4.80
CA SER A 55 -0.89 -12.14 -5.99
C SER A 55 0.03 -11.00 -6.47
N SER A 56 1.34 -11.24 -6.45
CA SER A 56 2.36 -10.25 -6.83
C SER A 56 2.24 -9.80 -8.30
N GLY A 57 2.57 -8.53 -8.57
CA GLY A 57 2.55 -7.94 -9.91
C GLY A 57 1.17 -7.55 -10.47
N THR A 58 0.12 -7.56 -9.64
CA THR A 58 -1.28 -7.39 -10.07
C THR A 58 -1.77 -5.93 -10.20
N SER A 59 -0.94 -4.93 -9.86
CA SER A 59 -1.30 -3.50 -9.97
C SER A 59 -2.63 -3.17 -9.24
N ALA A 60 -3.41 -2.22 -9.74
CA ALA A 60 -4.79 -1.98 -9.33
C ALA A 60 -5.80 -2.95 -10.02
N GLY A 61 -5.36 -4.17 -10.36
CA GLY A 61 -6.18 -5.16 -11.06
C GLY A 61 -7.40 -5.57 -10.24
N LEU A 62 -8.60 -5.29 -10.76
CA LEU A 62 -9.88 -5.61 -10.12
C LEU A 62 -10.35 -7.05 -10.37
N THR A 63 -9.43 -7.97 -10.70
CA THR A 63 -9.78 -9.35 -11.07
C THR A 63 -10.30 -10.14 -9.87
N VAL A 64 -11.47 -10.74 -10.03
CA VAL A 64 -12.01 -11.79 -9.17
C VAL A 64 -11.45 -13.12 -9.66
N LEU A 65 -10.89 -13.95 -8.77
CA LEU A 65 -10.23 -15.22 -9.13
C LEU A 65 -11.18 -16.43 -9.05
N ALA A 66 -12.49 -16.19 -8.95
CA ALA A 66 -13.52 -17.21 -8.81
C ALA A 66 -14.33 -17.39 -10.11
N GLU A 67 -14.69 -18.64 -10.42
CA GLU A 67 -15.29 -19.06 -11.69
C GLU A 67 -16.66 -18.40 -12.02
N GLU A 68 -17.37 -17.89 -11.01
CA GLU A 68 -18.70 -17.27 -11.15
C GLU A 68 -18.72 -15.75 -10.87
N GLY A 69 -17.55 -15.08 -10.83
CA GLY A 69 -17.45 -13.62 -10.67
C GLY A 69 -17.78 -13.08 -9.27
N THR A 70 -18.22 -13.92 -8.34
CA THR A 70 -18.30 -13.61 -6.90
C THR A 70 -17.08 -14.22 -6.19
N PRO A 71 -16.23 -13.44 -5.50
CA PRO A 71 -15.07 -14.00 -4.82
C PRO A 71 -15.49 -14.87 -3.65
N VAL A 72 -14.81 -16.00 -3.46
CA VAL A 72 -14.94 -16.80 -2.24
C VAL A 72 -14.35 -16.00 -1.08
N ILE A 73 -15.16 -15.75 -0.04
CA ILE A 73 -14.75 -15.07 1.19
C ILE A 73 -14.90 -16.06 2.34
N SER A 74 -13.80 -16.29 3.07
CA SER A 74 -13.76 -17.15 4.26
C SER A 74 -13.24 -16.36 5.45
N LYS A 75 -14.00 -16.30 6.55
CA LYS A 75 -13.47 -15.81 7.83
C LYS A 75 -12.46 -16.84 8.37
N VAL A 76 -11.30 -16.38 8.83
CA VAL A 76 -10.19 -17.23 9.28
C VAL A 76 -9.63 -16.72 10.60
N ASP A 77 -9.18 -17.64 11.46
CA ASP A 77 -8.41 -17.27 12.64
C ASP A 77 -6.94 -17.04 12.25
N ARG A 78 -6.38 -15.87 12.59
CA ARG A 78 -4.98 -15.55 12.31
C ARG A 78 -4.17 -15.49 13.61
N PRO A 79 -3.18 -16.41 13.82
CA PRO A 79 -2.33 -16.38 15.00
C PRO A 79 -1.67 -15.01 15.22
N GLY A 80 -1.74 -14.52 16.46
CA GLY A 80 -1.29 -13.19 16.82
C GLY A 80 -2.33 -12.08 16.69
N LEU A 81 -3.45 -12.30 16.00
CA LEU A 81 -4.54 -11.33 15.81
C LEU A 81 -5.88 -11.84 16.39
N PRO A 82 -5.96 -12.21 17.68
CA PRO A 82 -7.14 -12.88 18.24
C PRO A 82 -8.40 -12.00 18.29
N ASP A 83 -8.23 -10.68 18.38
CA ASP A 83 -9.32 -9.70 18.52
C ASP A 83 -9.59 -8.92 17.23
N VAL A 84 -9.07 -9.40 16.08
CA VAL A 84 -9.22 -8.74 14.76
C VAL A 84 -9.87 -9.70 13.78
N ASP A 85 -11.01 -9.30 13.23
CA ASP A 85 -11.70 -10.07 12.19
C ASP A 85 -10.83 -10.17 10.93
N CYS A 86 -10.48 -11.40 10.55
CA CYS A 86 -9.63 -11.71 9.41
C CYS A 86 -10.39 -12.50 8.32
N TYR A 87 -10.26 -12.07 7.06
CA TYR A 87 -10.92 -12.66 5.91
C TYR A 87 -9.90 -13.05 4.82
N SER A 88 -9.94 -14.31 4.42
CA SER A 88 -9.27 -14.84 3.23
C SER A 88 -10.20 -14.69 2.03
N VAL A 89 -9.72 -14.06 0.95
CA VAL A 89 -10.55 -13.72 -0.22
C VAL A 89 -9.93 -14.22 -1.53
N ALA A 90 -10.71 -14.84 -2.40
CA ALA A 90 -10.29 -15.25 -3.75
C ALA A 90 -10.36 -14.09 -4.76
N ALA A 91 -9.62 -13.01 -4.50
CA ALA A 91 -9.53 -11.83 -5.37
C ALA A 91 -8.21 -11.07 -5.16
N HIS A 92 -7.88 -10.17 -6.08
CA HIS A 92 -6.72 -9.28 -5.94
C HIS A 92 -6.96 -8.15 -4.91
N PRO A 93 -5.89 -7.54 -4.37
CA PRO A 93 -5.98 -6.59 -3.25
C PRO A 93 -6.78 -5.32 -3.55
N ALA A 94 -6.75 -4.87 -4.81
CA ALA A 94 -7.57 -3.75 -5.30
C ALA A 94 -9.07 -4.09 -5.29
N PHE A 95 -9.46 -5.30 -5.71
CA PHE A 95 -10.85 -5.74 -5.60
C PHE A 95 -11.29 -5.89 -4.14
N ILE A 96 -10.44 -6.47 -3.28
CA ILE A 96 -10.72 -6.59 -1.84
C ILE A 96 -10.94 -5.21 -1.21
N THR A 97 -10.14 -4.23 -1.61
CA THR A 97 -10.29 -2.83 -1.18
C THR A 97 -11.64 -2.25 -1.62
N LEU A 98 -12.03 -2.42 -2.88
CA LEU A 98 -13.33 -1.97 -3.39
C LEU A 98 -14.50 -2.66 -2.68
N ALA A 99 -14.43 -3.98 -2.46
CA ALA A 99 -15.45 -4.71 -1.71
C ALA A 99 -15.56 -4.21 -0.26
N ALA A 100 -14.45 -3.83 0.37
CA ALA A 100 -14.45 -3.26 1.71
C ALA A 100 -15.09 -1.86 1.76
N THR A 101 -14.88 -1.00 0.74
CA THR A 101 -15.55 0.32 0.69
C THR A 101 -17.06 0.21 0.51
N GLU A 102 -17.54 -0.87 -0.11
CA GLU A 102 -18.96 -1.23 -0.19
C GLU A 102 -19.48 -2.03 1.04
N GLY A 103 -18.64 -2.27 2.05
CA GLY A 103 -19.04 -2.87 3.33
C GLY A 103 -19.04 -4.40 3.39
N ALA A 104 -18.31 -5.10 2.50
CA ALA A 104 -18.23 -6.56 2.51
C ALA A 104 -17.64 -7.17 3.81
N PHE A 105 -16.90 -6.38 4.58
CA PHE A 105 -16.23 -6.80 5.84
C PHE A 105 -16.70 -5.95 7.04
N GLY A 106 -18.01 -5.67 7.10
CA GLY A 106 -18.62 -4.79 8.10
C GLY A 106 -18.71 -3.34 7.61
N PRO A 107 -18.75 -2.34 8.52
CA PRO A 107 -18.79 -0.93 8.12
C PRO A 107 -17.61 -0.57 7.17
N PRO A 108 -17.84 0.27 6.14
CA PRO A 108 -16.76 0.73 5.26
C PRO A 108 -15.59 1.37 6.03
N PRO A 109 -14.33 1.14 5.63
CA PRO A 109 -13.18 1.74 6.27
C PRO A 109 -13.04 3.24 5.94
N ASP A 110 -12.42 3.99 6.85
CA ASP A 110 -11.95 5.36 6.61
C ASP A 110 -10.58 5.37 5.91
N VAL A 111 -9.80 4.32 6.14
CA VAL A 111 -8.43 4.17 5.63
C VAL A 111 -8.13 2.72 5.24
N VAL A 112 -7.32 2.55 4.21
CA VAL A 112 -6.77 1.25 3.80
C VAL A 112 -5.26 1.27 3.98
N LEU A 113 -4.74 0.28 4.70
CA LEU A 113 -3.33 0.06 4.97
C LEU A 113 -2.91 -1.22 4.24
N SER A 114 -2.02 -1.08 3.26
CA SER A 114 -1.60 -2.17 2.39
C SER A 114 -0.14 -2.57 2.62
N GLY A 115 0.14 -3.86 2.82
CA GLY A 115 1.45 -4.42 3.10
C GLY A 115 1.53 -5.16 4.45
N VAL A 116 2.69 -5.26 5.10
CA VAL A 116 4.02 -4.83 4.64
C VAL A 116 4.53 -5.78 3.56
N ASN A 117 4.65 -5.30 2.32
CA ASN A 117 5.12 -6.09 1.18
C ASN A 117 6.59 -6.52 1.33
N ARG A 118 6.91 -7.75 0.91
CA ARG A 118 8.29 -8.28 0.91
C ARG A 118 9.07 -7.89 -0.35
N GLY A 119 9.15 -6.59 -0.60
CA GLY A 119 9.92 -5.99 -1.68
C GLY A 119 9.71 -4.48 -1.71
N ALA A 120 10.72 -3.72 -2.13
CA ALA A 120 10.63 -2.27 -2.19
C ALA A 120 9.79 -1.79 -3.39
N ASN A 121 8.73 -1.03 -3.11
CA ASN A 121 7.88 -0.39 -4.12
C ASN A 121 8.37 1.05 -4.35
N VAL A 122 9.34 1.19 -5.26
CA VAL A 122 10.11 2.42 -5.52
C VAL A 122 10.07 2.85 -6.98
N GLY A 123 10.27 4.14 -7.23
CA GLY A 123 10.26 4.78 -8.54
C GLY A 123 8.92 4.68 -9.28
N ARG A 124 8.88 5.06 -10.56
CA ARG A 124 7.61 5.08 -11.32
C ARG A 124 6.95 3.71 -11.54
N ALA A 125 7.67 2.61 -11.38
CA ALA A 125 7.11 1.26 -11.55
C ALA A 125 6.15 0.83 -10.42
N VAL A 126 6.01 1.63 -9.35
CA VAL A 126 5.00 1.42 -8.28
C VAL A 126 3.57 1.26 -8.80
N VAL A 127 3.28 1.75 -10.01
CA VAL A 127 1.99 1.53 -10.68
C VAL A 127 1.67 0.04 -10.88
N HIS A 128 2.67 -0.84 -10.95
CA HIS A 128 2.46 -2.30 -11.11
C HIS A 128 2.37 -3.08 -9.80
N SER A 129 2.58 -2.44 -8.65
CA SER A 129 2.49 -3.08 -7.33
C SER A 129 1.03 -3.34 -6.94
N GLY A 130 0.72 -4.56 -6.47
CA GLY A 130 -0.58 -4.86 -5.86
C GLY A 130 -0.73 -4.13 -4.52
N THR A 131 0.35 -4.02 -3.75
CA THR A 131 0.41 -3.26 -2.50
C THR A 131 -0.03 -1.80 -2.70
N VAL A 132 0.60 -1.11 -3.66
CA VAL A 132 0.30 0.30 -3.97
C VAL A 132 -1.03 0.43 -4.70
N GLY A 133 -1.38 -0.55 -5.56
CA GLY A 133 -2.66 -0.64 -6.24
C GLY A 133 -3.85 -0.58 -5.28
N ALA A 134 -3.85 -1.42 -4.23
CA ALA A 134 -4.88 -1.38 -3.19
C ALA A 134 -5.02 0.00 -2.52
N ALA A 135 -3.90 0.63 -2.13
CA ALA A 135 -3.92 1.95 -1.51
C ALA A 135 -4.43 3.05 -2.47
N LEU A 136 -4.13 2.94 -3.77
CA LEU A 136 -4.66 3.83 -4.81
C LEU A 136 -6.17 3.60 -5.01
N THR A 137 -6.65 2.35 -5.03
CA THR A 137 -8.09 2.03 -5.09
C THR A 137 -8.86 2.62 -3.92
N ALA A 138 -8.28 2.60 -2.71
CA ALA A 138 -8.87 3.26 -1.54
C ALA A 138 -9.10 4.76 -1.78
N VAL A 139 -8.08 5.45 -2.32
CA VAL A 139 -8.13 6.88 -2.61
C VAL A 139 -9.08 7.25 -3.76
N VAL A 140 -9.21 6.38 -4.77
CA VAL A 140 -10.22 6.52 -5.83
C VAL A 140 -11.65 6.39 -5.27
N ASN A 141 -11.84 5.63 -4.19
CA ASN A 141 -13.12 5.46 -3.49
C ASN A 141 -13.23 6.37 -2.23
N GLU A 142 -12.64 7.56 -2.31
CA GLU A 142 -12.68 8.64 -1.30
C GLU A 142 -12.11 8.30 0.09
N ARG A 143 -11.35 7.22 0.22
CA ARG A 143 -10.70 6.81 1.49
C ARG A 143 -9.24 7.24 1.54
N ARG A 144 -8.62 7.15 2.73
CA ARG A 144 -7.17 7.35 2.86
C ARG A 144 -6.43 6.07 2.48
N GLY A 145 -5.22 6.20 1.92
CA GLY A 145 -4.39 5.06 1.52
C GLY A 145 -2.96 5.12 2.08
N LEU A 146 -2.48 4.01 2.64
CA LEU A 146 -1.08 3.77 2.98
C LEU A 146 -0.60 2.50 2.26
N ALA A 147 0.54 2.54 1.58
CA ALA A 147 1.24 1.35 1.11
C ALA A 147 2.59 1.24 1.82
N VAL A 148 2.96 0.04 2.27
CA VAL A 148 4.17 -0.17 3.10
C VAL A 148 4.97 -1.34 2.55
N SER A 149 6.28 -1.17 2.48
CA SER A 149 7.17 -2.07 1.74
C SER A 149 8.53 -2.18 2.40
N LEU A 150 9.06 -3.39 2.54
CA LEU A 150 10.36 -3.67 3.14
C LEU A 150 11.35 -4.09 2.04
N GLN A 151 12.52 -3.45 1.99
CA GLN A 151 13.57 -3.67 0.99
C GLN A 151 14.35 -4.97 1.28
N VAL A 152 13.68 -6.11 1.20
CA VAL A 152 14.28 -7.43 1.40
C VAL A 152 14.99 -7.87 0.13
N GLU A 153 16.26 -8.25 0.24
CA GLU A 153 17.03 -8.86 -0.86
C GLU A 153 16.49 -10.26 -1.19
N GLN A 154 16.66 -10.74 -2.42
CA GLN A 154 16.17 -12.07 -2.82
C GLN A 154 16.76 -13.16 -1.89
N GLY A 155 15.89 -13.99 -1.32
CA GLY A 155 16.26 -15.03 -0.34
C GLY A 155 16.66 -14.51 1.06
N GLY A 156 16.81 -13.21 1.25
CA GLY A 156 17.18 -12.60 2.53
C GLY A 156 16.04 -12.65 3.57
N PRO A 157 16.35 -12.75 4.88
CA PRO A 157 15.33 -12.70 5.93
C PRO A 157 14.75 -11.29 6.09
N PRO A 158 13.43 -11.14 6.31
CA PRO A 158 12.80 -9.85 6.53
C PRO A 158 13.02 -9.37 7.98
N ARG A 159 13.35 -8.09 8.14
CA ARG A 159 13.38 -7.36 9.41
C ARG A 159 12.06 -6.68 9.69
N TRP A 160 11.07 -7.45 10.08
CA TRP A 160 9.75 -6.94 10.44
C TRP A 160 9.80 -5.91 11.58
N GLU A 161 10.80 -6.00 12.46
CA GLU A 161 11.07 -5.01 13.51
C GLU A 161 11.35 -3.60 12.95
N ALA A 162 11.97 -3.51 11.77
CA ALA A 162 12.25 -2.26 11.07
C ALA A 162 10.97 -1.63 10.53
N ALA A 163 10.11 -2.44 9.91
CA ALA A 163 8.81 -2.00 9.40
C ALA A 163 7.90 -1.52 10.53
N ALA A 164 7.83 -2.28 11.64
CA ALA A 164 7.11 -1.88 12.85
C ALA A 164 7.66 -0.56 13.44
N ALA A 165 8.98 -0.33 13.38
CA ALA A 165 9.58 0.92 13.86
C ALA A 165 9.19 2.14 13.01
N VAL A 166 9.16 2.01 11.69
CA VAL A 166 8.72 3.08 10.78
C VAL A 166 7.21 3.30 10.87
N LEU A 167 6.40 2.25 11.02
CA LEU A 167 4.95 2.35 11.13
C LEU A 167 4.50 3.22 12.31
N ARG A 168 5.19 3.14 13.47
CA ARG A 168 4.90 3.99 14.64
C ARG A 168 4.95 5.50 14.35
N VAL A 169 5.75 5.93 13.37
CA VAL A 169 5.87 7.34 12.97
C VAL A 169 5.16 7.67 11.66
N ALA A 170 4.93 6.66 10.80
CA ALA A 170 4.22 6.83 9.52
C ALA A 170 2.69 6.90 9.69
N LEU A 171 2.10 6.04 10.54
CA LEU A 171 0.65 5.97 10.71
C LEU A 171 0.02 7.31 11.16
N PRO A 172 0.58 8.07 12.12
CA PRO A 172 0.06 9.39 12.51
C PRO A 172 0.11 10.45 11.38
N MET A 173 0.83 10.21 10.28
CA MET A 173 0.86 11.15 9.16
C MET A 173 -0.40 11.07 8.28
N LEU A 174 -1.18 9.99 8.36
CA LEU A 174 -2.43 9.82 7.60
C LEU A 174 -3.49 10.88 7.91
N GLU A 175 -3.47 11.46 9.12
CA GLU A 175 -4.35 12.57 9.49
C GLU A 175 -3.86 13.94 8.97
N ARG A 176 -2.59 14.03 8.60
CA ARG A 176 -1.92 15.28 8.19
C ARG A 176 -1.83 15.47 6.68
N VAL A 177 -2.19 14.43 5.94
CA VAL A 177 -2.15 14.39 4.47
C VAL A 177 -3.52 14.78 3.90
N PRO A 178 -3.58 15.57 2.82
CA PRO A 178 -4.84 15.89 2.14
C PRO A 178 -5.60 14.63 1.71
N ALA A 179 -6.93 14.73 1.61
CA ALA A 179 -7.70 13.74 0.88
C ALA A 179 -7.20 13.64 -0.58
N GLY A 180 -7.40 12.50 -1.24
CA GLY A 180 -6.91 12.28 -2.62
C GLY A 180 -5.43 11.88 -2.72
N VAL A 181 -4.75 11.52 -1.61
CA VAL A 181 -3.32 11.18 -1.59
C VAL A 181 -3.06 9.84 -0.90
N VAL A 182 -2.22 9.01 -1.53
CA VAL A 182 -1.64 7.80 -0.95
C VAL A 182 -0.28 8.11 -0.34
N LEU A 183 0.00 7.57 0.85
CA LEU A 183 1.34 7.54 1.42
C LEU A 183 2.03 6.21 1.08
N ASN A 184 2.98 6.24 0.16
CA ASN A 184 3.86 5.10 -0.13
C ASN A 184 5.10 5.14 0.77
N VAL A 185 5.31 4.12 1.60
CA VAL A 185 6.37 4.05 2.60
C VAL A 185 7.27 2.85 2.32
N ASN A 186 8.57 3.12 2.14
CA ASN A 186 9.58 2.06 1.99
C ASN A 186 10.56 2.05 3.16
N VAL A 187 10.94 0.85 3.57
CA VAL A 187 11.76 0.60 4.76
C VAL A 187 13.01 -0.21 4.35
N PRO A 188 14.23 0.27 4.65
CA PRO A 188 15.45 -0.53 4.49
C PRO A 188 15.43 -1.76 5.39
N ASN A 189 15.94 -2.90 4.91
CA ASN A 189 16.02 -4.15 5.68
C ASN A 189 17.19 -4.15 6.70
N LEU A 190 17.23 -3.12 7.55
CA LEU A 190 18.26 -2.88 8.57
C LEU A 190 17.64 -2.91 9.99
N PRO A 191 18.43 -3.23 11.05
CA PRO A 191 17.97 -3.08 12.42
C PRO A 191 17.47 -1.65 12.71
N PRO A 192 16.44 -1.45 13.56
CA PRO A 192 15.83 -0.15 13.81
C PRO A 192 16.83 0.94 14.24
N GLU A 193 17.88 0.56 14.97
CA GLU A 193 18.93 1.44 15.49
C GLU A 193 19.89 1.95 14.39
N ARG A 194 19.81 1.35 13.19
CA ARG A 194 20.59 1.70 12.00
C ARG A 194 19.76 2.41 10.93
N LEU A 195 18.47 2.64 11.16
CA LEU A 195 17.62 3.39 10.25
C LEU A 195 17.89 4.90 10.39
N GLY A 196 17.92 5.60 9.26
CA GLY A 196 17.79 7.05 9.22
C GLY A 196 16.39 7.54 9.63
N PRO A 197 16.17 8.86 9.71
CA PRO A 197 14.84 9.41 9.93
C PRO A 197 13.92 9.13 8.74
N LEU A 198 12.63 8.90 9.00
CA LEU A 198 11.62 8.80 7.94
C LEU A 198 11.59 10.10 7.12
N THR A 199 12.00 10.01 5.86
CA THR A 199 12.31 11.18 5.02
C THR A 199 11.37 11.25 3.83
N ARG A 200 10.87 12.46 3.52
CA ARG A 200 10.08 12.69 2.31
C ARG A 200 10.95 12.48 1.08
N ALA A 201 10.49 11.63 0.15
CA ALA A 201 11.19 11.34 -1.10
C ALA A 201 10.36 11.75 -2.33
N GLY A 202 11.04 11.90 -3.47
CA GLY A 202 10.41 11.84 -4.80
C GLY A 202 10.58 10.45 -5.42
N LEU A 203 9.69 10.06 -6.34
CA LEU A 203 9.88 8.83 -7.11
C LEU A 203 11.09 8.97 -8.06
N SER A 204 11.98 7.98 -8.04
CA SER A 204 12.94 7.74 -9.14
C SER A 204 12.21 7.61 -10.49
N SER A 205 12.85 8.10 -11.57
CA SER A 205 12.32 8.04 -12.95
C SER A 205 12.06 6.60 -13.43
N ARG A 206 12.88 5.66 -12.94
CA ARG A 206 12.72 4.21 -13.10
C ARG A 206 12.43 3.60 -11.74
N GLY A 207 11.39 2.78 -11.69
CA GLY A 207 11.12 1.90 -10.56
C GLY A 207 11.46 0.44 -10.87
N VAL A 208 11.40 -0.41 -9.85
CA VAL A 208 11.70 -1.83 -9.98
C VAL A 208 10.52 -2.59 -10.58
N VAL A 209 10.46 -2.68 -11.91
CA VAL A 209 9.99 -3.86 -12.64
C VAL A 209 10.80 -3.99 -13.95
N GLN A 210 11.75 -4.92 -13.99
CA GLN A 210 12.07 -5.62 -15.23
C GLN A 210 11.77 -7.10 -15.01
N THR A 211 10.60 -7.52 -15.48
CA THR A 211 10.23 -8.93 -15.61
C THR A 211 11.12 -9.55 -16.68
N GLN A 212 12.21 -10.20 -16.29
CA GLN A 212 12.92 -11.10 -17.20
C GLN A 212 12.21 -12.46 -17.15
N LEU A 213 11.50 -12.80 -18.22
CA LEU A 213 11.08 -14.18 -18.45
C LEU A 213 12.31 -14.98 -18.89
N GLU A 214 12.97 -15.67 -17.95
CA GLU A 214 13.87 -16.75 -18.32
C GLU A 214 13.02 -17.96 -18.75
N HIS A 215 13.01 -18.26 -20.05
CA HIS A 215 12.28 -19.40 -20.58
C HIS A 215 13.11 -20.68 -20.35
N ARG A 216 12.70 -21.50 -19.37
CA ARG A 216 13.22 -22.87 -19.16
C ARG A 216 12.08 -23.87 -19.25
N ASP A 217 12.15 -24.75 -20.26
CA ASP A 217 11.33 -25.94 -20.49
C ASP A 217 9.98 -26.00 -19.72
N HIS A 218 8.95 -25.39 -20.30
CA HIS A 218 7.55 -25.39 -19.83
C HIS A 218 7.23 -24.67 -18.52
N THR A 219 8.20 -24.08 -17.82
CA THR A 219 8.00 -23.23 -16.63
C THR A 219 8.60 -21.85 -16.83
N SER A 220 7.83 -20.79 -16.54
CA SER A 220 8.34 -19.41 -16.60
C SER A 220 8.67 -18.93 -15.19
N ASP A 221 9.96 -18.97 -14.83
CA ASP A 221 10.44 -18.39 -13.58
C ASP A 221 10.43 -16.85 -13.71
N VAL A 222 9.63 -16.17 -12.90
CA VAL A 222 9.53 -14.71 -12.88
C VAL A 222 10.62 -14.15 -11.96
N VAL A 223 11.78 -13.81 -12.53
CA VAL A 223 12.88 -13.21 -11.77
C VAL A 223 12.72 -11.68 -11.75
N THR A 224 12.20 -11.15 -10.64
CA THR A 224 12.13 -9.70 -10.39
C THR A 224 13.50 -9.17 -9.97
N ALA A 225 14.26 -8.64 -10.93
CA ALA A 225 15.60 -8.09 -10.70
C ALA A 225 15.61 -6.55 -10.59
N VAL A 226 16.45 -6.03 -9.68
CA VAL A 226 16.69 -4.59 -9.50
C VAL A 226 17.78 -4.13 -10.48
N VAL A 227 17.42 -3.31 -11.47
CA VAL A 227 18.39 -2.64 -12.34
C VAL A 227 18.45 -1.15 -11.98
N GLY A 228 19.36 -0.81 -11.08
CA GLY A 228 19.69 0.58 -10.76
C GLY A 228 20.34 1.27 -11.95
N GLY A 229 19.61 2.16 -12.62
CA GLY A 229 20.20 3.11 -13.59
C GLY A 229 20.75 4.36 -12.89
N GLU A 230 21.41 5.24 -13.64
CA GLU A 230 22.05 6.47 -13.13
C GLU A 230 21.10 7.36 -12.30
N ASP A 231 19.80 7.38 -12.61
CA ASP A 231 18.76 8.11 -11.86
C ASP A 231 18.54 7.61 -10.42
N GLY A 232 18.87 6.34 -10.12
CA GLY A 232 18.80 5.81 -8.75
C GLY A 232 19.75 6.54 -7.80
N ALA A 233 20.84 7.10 -8.34
CA ALA A 233 21.83 7.88 -7.59
C ALA A 233 21.45 9.37 -7.42
N ARG A 234 20.28 9.82 -7.91
CA ARG A 234 19.85 11.22 -7.78
C ARG A 234 19.44 11.56 -6.33
N PRO A 235 20.07 12.55 -5.66
CA PRO A 235 19.72 12.92 -4.30
C PRO A 235 18.23 13.30 -4.13
N GLY A 236 17.61 12.78 -3.06
CA GLY A 236 16.21 13.04 -2.72
C GLY A 236 15.20 12.11 -3.40
N THR A 237 15.63 11.17 -4.24
CA THR A 237 14.75 10.07 -4.70
C THR A 237 14.59 9.00 -3.63
N ASP A 238 13.54 8.21 -3.76
CA ASP A 238 13.25 7.07 -2.91
C ASP A 238 14.35 5.99 -2.95
N VAL A 239 14.81 5.63 -4.16
CA VAL A 239 15.93 4.69 -4.36
C VAL A 239 17.20 5.20 -3.64
N TYR A 240 17.59 6.46 -3.89
CA TYR A 240 18.80 7.05 -3.33
C TYR A 240 18.83 7.00 -1.79
N LEU A 241 17.69 7.31 -1.15
CA LEU A 241 17.59 7.36 0.30
C LEU A 241 17.59 5.96 0.92
N LEU A 242 16.88 5.00 0.31
CA LEU A 242 16.82 3.62 0.79
C LEU A 242 18.19 2.90 0.76
N GLU A 243 18.95 3.08 -0.32
CA GLU A 243 20.35 2.60 -0.43
C GLU A 243 21.26 3.10 0.71
N ARG A 244 20.89 4.22 1.34
CA ARG A 244 21.63 4.86 2.44
C ARG A 244 21.06 4.53 3.82
N GLY A 245 20.15 3.56 3.90
CA GLY A 245 19.50 3.15 5.15
C GLY A 245 18.45 4.14 5.66
N VAL A 246 17.98 5.06 4.82
CA VAL A 246 16.97 6.05 5.19
C VAL A 246 15.59 5.57 4.72
N PRO A 247 14.62 5.31 5.63
CA PRO A 247 13.26 4.99 5.26
C PRO A 247 12.56 6.19 4.61
N THR A 248 11.74 5.93 3.60
CA THR A 248 11.18 6.96 2.72
C THR A 248 9.66 7.01 2.80
N MET A 249 9.11 8.20 2.62
CA MET A 249 7.69 8.45 2.48
C MET A 249 7.45 9.32 1.25
N THR A 250 6.70 8.80 0.29
CA THR A 250 6.34 9.50 -0.96
C THR A 250 4.83 9.67 -1.01
N ALA A 251 4.38 10.91 -1.16
CA ALA A 251 2.97 11.22 -1.42
C ALA A 251 2.68 10.97 -2.90
N LEU A 252 1.80 10.00 -3.18
CA LEU A 252 1.31 9.66 -4.51
C LEU A 252 -0.11 10.20 -4.71
N ARG A 253 -0.43 10.59 -5.94
CA ARG A 253 -1.80 10.86 -6.37
C ARG A 253 -2.33 9.65 -7.16
N PRO A 254 -3.66 9.41 -7.18
CA PRO A 254 -4.27 8.53 -8.17
C PRO A 254 -4.04 9.08 -9.58
N VAL A 255 -4.36 8.29 -10.60
CA VAL A 255 -4.40 8.78 -11.98
C VAL A 255 -5.51 9.83 -12.08
N SER A 256 -5.15 11.05 -12.44
CA SER A 256 -6.04 12.17 -12.68
C SER A 256 -5.87 12.69 -14.11
N GLU A 257 -6.71 13.63 -14.51
CA GLU A 257 -6.42 14.50 -15.65
C GLU A 257 -5.10 15.28 -15.43
N ALA A 258 -4.52 15.74 -16.54
CA ALA A 258 -3.32 16.58 -16.52
C ALA A 258 -3.75 18.05 -16.54
N ASP A 259 -3.51 18.76 -15.44
CA ASP A 259 -3.93 20.15 -15.22
C ASP A 259 -3.42 21.13 -16.32
N ASP A 260 -2.28 20.81 -16.96
CA ASP A 260 -1.58 21.62 -17.96
C ASP A 260 -1.61 20.98 -19.38
N ASP A 261 -2.64 20.22 -19.73
CA ASP A 261 -2.75 19.58 -21.05
C ASP A 261 -3.15 20.57 -22.17
N PRO A 262 -2.51 20.53 -23.37
CA PRO A 262 -2.76 21.48 -24.45
C PRO A 262 -3.87 21.07 -25.43
N LEU A 263 -4.68 20.03 -25.14
CA LEU A 263 -5.77 19.64 -26.03
C LEU A 263 -6.85 20.74 -26.09
N PRO A 264 -7.41 21.03 -27.29
CA PRO A 264 -8.54 21.94 -27.41
C PRO A 264 -9.81 21.29 -26.84
N GLU A 265 -10.73 22.11 -26.33
CA GLU A 265 -12.05 21.66 -25.80
C GLU A 265 -12.82 20.82 -26.82
N GLU A 266 -12.71 21.15 -28.12
CA GLU A 266 -13.31 20.40 -29.21
C GLU A 266 -12.29 20.13 -30.34
N ILE A 267 -12.21 18.87 -30.78
CA ILE A 267 -11.52 18.48 -32.03
C ILE A 267 -12.60 18.16 -33.06
N PRO A 268 -12.89 19.04 -34.04
CA PRO A 268 -13.96 18.82 -35.00
C PRO A 268 -13.66 17.62 -35.90
N LEU A 269 -14.55 16.63 -35.90
CA LEU A 269 -14.43 15.40 -36.70
C LEU A 269 -14.52 15.62 -38.22
N SER A 270 -14.98 16.80 -38.66
CA SER A 270 -15.18 17.13 -40.08
C SER A 270 -13.92 17.74 -40.71
N ALA A 271 -13.01 16.89 -41.17
CA ALA A 271 -11.99 17.32 -42.12
C ALA A 271 -12.60 17.42 -43.54
N ARG A 272 -12.86 18.64 -44.02
CA ARG A 272 -12.75 19.07 -45.43
C ARG A 272 -13.15 20.54 -45.64
N GLY A 273 -12.16 21.31 -46.07
CA GLY A 273 -12.27 22.51 -46.90
C GLY A 273 -11.07 22.51 -47.82
#